data_AF-A0A0Q9KCE7-F1
#
_entry.id   AF-A0A0Q9KCE7-F1
#
_cell.length_a   1.000
_cell.length_b   1.000
_cell.length_c   1.000
_cell.angle_alpha   90.00
_cell.angle_beta   90.00
_cell.angle_gamma   90.00
#
_symmetry.space_group_name_H-M   'P 1'
#
loop_
_entity.id
_entity.type
_entity.pdbx_description
1 polymer ?
#
loop_
_entity_poly.entity_id
_entity_poly.type
_entity_poly.pdbx_seq_one_letter_code
_entity_poly.pdbx_strand_id
1 'polypeptide(L)'
;MRKQISVFILSLFLITINPLRTSADSIMYKPRQDSTELQLQDMLMLLLSPAVDDSVNNYYRKFLKESPLVYPYQSNIVRIERTNGFRGFIFLITVEVMPVVGPRN
;
A
#
# COMPACT_ATOMS: atom_id res chain seq x y z
N MET A 1 -46.63 -28.88 -4.30
CA MET A 1 -45.53 -29.75 -3.84
C MET A 1 -44.56 -30.14 -4.96
N ARG A 2 -44.77 -31.20 -5.78
CA ARG A 2 -43.77 -31.65 -6.80
C ARG A 2 -43.18 -30.52 -7.68
N LYS A 3 -44.01 -29.66 -8.27
CA LYS A 3 -43.54 -28.51 -9.08
C LYS A 3 -42.69 -27.50 -8.30
N GLN A 4 -43.01 -27.26 -7.02
CA GLN A 4 -42.23 -26.35 -6.15
C GLN A 4 -40.87 -26.96 -5.80
N ILE A 5 -40.80 -28.28 -5.56
CA ILE A 5 -39.55 -28.99 -5.34
C ILE A 5 -38.65 -28.90 -6.59
N SER A 6 -39.20 -29.10 -7.79
CA SER A 6 -38.45 -28.94 -9.04
C SER A 6 -37.92 -27.51 -9.24
N VAL A 7 -38.72 -26.48 -8.94
CA VAL A 7 -38.26 -25.07 -8.99
C VAL A 7 -37.15 -24.80 -7.98
N PHE A 8 -37.25 -25.35 -6.77
CA PHE A 8 -36.24 -25.18 -5.73
C PHE A 8 -34.90 -25.84 -6.08
N ILE A 9 -34.94 -27.04 -6.69
CA ILE A 9 -33.75 -27.73 -7.21
C ILE A 9 -33.12 -26.92 -8.36
N LEU A 10 -33.94 -26.38 -9.26
CA LEU A 10 -33.46 -25.56 -10.38
C LEU A 10 -32.81 -24.24 -9.92
N SER A 11 -33.39 -23.56 -8.91
CA SER A 11 -32.77 -22.36 -8.33
C SER A 11 -31.47 -22.67 -7.59
N LEU A 12 -31.40 -23.80 -6.89
CA LEU A 12 -30.17 -24.22 -6.21
C LEU A 12 -29.06 -24.52 -7.23
N PHE A 13 -29.40 -25.18 -8.34
CA PHE A 13 -28.46 -25.42 -9.43
C PHE A 13 -27.95 -24.10 -10.04
N LEU A 14 -28.84 -23.15 -10.35
CA LEU A 14 -28.48 -21.84 -10.92
C LEU A 14 -27.49 -21.02 -10.06
N ILE A 15 -27.53 -21.19 -8.73
CA ILE A 15 -26.55 -20.58 -7.81
C ILE A 15 -25.18 -21.26 -7.94
N THR A 16 -25.12 -22.58 -8.11
CA THR A 16 -23.84 -23.31 -8.21
C THR A 16 -23.07 -23.12 -9.52
N ILE A 17 -23.75 -22.87 -10.64
CA ILE A 17 -23.09 -22.59 -11.94
C ILE A 17 -22.61 -21.15 -12.10
N ASN A 18 -23.01 -20.24 -11.20
CA ASN A 18 -22.51 -18.86 -11.16
C ASN A 18 -21.67 -18.67 -9.89
N PRO A 19 -20.38 -19.06 -9.89
CA PRO A 19 -19.50 -18.64 -8.81
C PRO A 19 -19.53 -17.11 -8.77
N LEU A 20 -19.97 -16.54 -7.64
CA LEU A 20 -19.76 -15.11 -7.42
C LEU A 20 -18.26 -14.87 -7.62
N ARG A 21 -17.92 -13.99 -8.56
CA ARG A 21 -16.56 -13.54 -8.76
C ARG A 21 -16.17 -12.69 -7.56
N THR A 22 -15.81 -13.36 -6.48
CA THR A 22 -15.08 -12.74 -5.39
C THR A 22 -13.75 -12.30 -5.97
N SER A 23 -13.50 -11.00 -6.01
CA SER A 23 -12.16 -10.45 -6.17
C SER A 23 -11.40 -10.65 -4.85
N ALA A 24 -11.25 -11.91 -4.43
CA ALA A 24 -10.10 -12.30 -3.64
C ALA A 24 -8.91 -12.08 -4.57
N ASP A 25 -8.25 -10.94 -4.41
CA ASP A 25 -7.26 -10.46 -5.35
C ASP A 25 -6.07 -11.42 -5.37
N SER A 26 -6.12 -12.38 -6.29
CA SER A 26 -4.98 -13.20 -6.65
C SER A 26 -4.02 -12.35 -7.47
N ILE A 27 -3.49 -11.30 -6.82
CA ILE A 27 -2.15 -10.82 -7.10
C ILE A 27 -1.28 -12.05 -6.87
N MET A 28 -1.05 -12.79 -7.96
CA MET A 28 0.12 -13.62 -8.09
C MET A 28 1.27 -12.68 -7.80
N TYR A 29 1.78 -12.70 -6.57
CA TYR A 29 2.94 -11.94 -6.14
C TYR A 29 4.14 -12.53 -6.85
N LYS A 30 4.24 -12.22 -8.16
CA LYS A 30 5.51 -12.08 -8.82
C LYS A 30 6.25 -11.10 -7.94
N PRO A 31 7.36 -11.49 -7.29
CA PRO A 31 8.21 -10.53 -6.62
C PRO A 31 8.44 -9.40 -7.62
N ARG A 32 8.25 -8.13 -7.20
CA ARG A 32 8.62 -7.01 -8.07
C ARG A 32 10.05 -7.30 -8.49
N GLN A 33 10.24 -7.54 -9.80
CA GLN A 33 11.55 -7.86 -10.31
C GLN A 33 12.46 -6.71 -9.91
N ASP A 34 13.64 -7.01 -9.35
CA ASP A 34 14.57 -6.01 -8.86
C ASP A 34 15.03 -5.17 -10.05
N SER A 35 14.33 -4.06 -10.26
CA SER A 35 14.39 -3.22 -11.44
C SER A 35 15.06 -1.91 -11.07
N THR A 36 15.72 -1.29 -12.05
CA THR A 36 16.42 -0.01 -11.84
C THR A 36 15.48 1.05 -11.27
N GLU A 37 14.21 1.06 -11.65
CA GLU A 37 13.18 1.95 -11.10
C GLU A 37 12.91 1.70 -9.61
N LEU A 38 12.84 0.43 -9.19
CA LEU A 38 12.64 0.05 -7.79
C LEU A 38 13.89 0.40 -6.96
N GLN A 39 15.08 0.08 -7.46
CA GLN A 39 16.35 0.43 -6.82
C GLN A 39 16.50 1.95 -6.65
N LEU A 40 16.12 2.74 -7.67
CA LEU A 40 16.11 4.21 -7.58
C LEU A 40 15.07 4.72 -6.58
N GLN A 41 13.89 4.10 -6.50
CA GLN A 41 12.88 4.42 -5.49
C GLN A 41 13.38 4.12 -4.07
N ASP A 42 14.02 2.97 -3.85
CA ASP A 42 14.56 2.56 -2.56
C ASP A 42 15.73 3.46 -2.14
N MET A 43 16.65 3.80 -3.05
CA MET A 43 17.70 4.79 -2.83
C MET A 43 17.14 6.17 -2.47
N LEU A 44 16.09 6.63 -3.17
CA LEU A 44 15.43 7.89 -2.86
C LEU A 44 14.75 7.84 -1.49
N MET A 45 14.08 6.74 -1.15
CA MET A 45 13.48 6.56 0.18
C MET A 45 14.54 6.58 1.29
N LEU A 46 15.68 5.90 1.12
CA LEU A 46 16.79 5.95 2.08
C LEU A 46 17.33 7.37 2.30
N LEU A 47 17.41 8.19 1.24
CA LEU A 47 17.80 9.60 1.34
C LEU A 47 16.74 10.47 2.04
N LEU A 48 15.46 10.14 1.89
CA LEU A 48 14.34 10.85 2.51
C LEU A 48 14.07 10.41 3.96
N SER A 49 14.48 9.21 4.37
CA SER A 49 14.18 8.61 5.68
C SER A 49 14.40 9.57 6.87
N PRO A 50 15.53 10.30 7.01
CA PRO A 50 15.73 11.17 8.17
C PRO A 50 14.66 12.27 8.28
N ALA A 51 14.26 12.88 7.17
CA ALA A 51 13.22 13.91 7.14
C ALA A 51 11.82 13.33 7.36
N VAL A 52 11.58 12.10 6.90
CA VAL A 52 10.34 11.36 7.15
C VAL A 52 10.22 11.00 8.63
N ASP A 53 11.26 10.41 9.22
CA ASP A 53 11.32 10.03 10.63
C ASP A 53 11.15 11.27 11.53
N ASP A 54 11.84 12.38 11.25
CA ASP A 54 11.69 13.64 12.00
C ASP A 54 10.26 14.19 11.92
N SER A 55 9.64 14.16 10.74
CA SER A 55 8.26 14.63 10.55
C SER A 55 7.25 13.80 11.34
N VAL A 56 7.35 12.47 11.22
CA VAL A 56 6.48 11.51 11.91
C VAL A 56 6.68 11.58 13.42
N ASN A 57 7.92 11.61 13.91
CA ASN A 57 8.22 11.73 15.33
C ASN A 57 7.69 13.05 15.92
N ASN A 58 7.86 14.17 15.20
CA ASN A 58 7.34 15.46 15.66
C ASN A 58 5.80 15.53 15.70
N TYR A 59 5.12 14.81 14.80
CA TYR A 59 3.67 14.65 14.85
C TYR A 59 3.25 13.78 16.05
N TYR A 60 3.84 12.60 16.20
CA TYR A 60 3.39 11.59 17.16
C TYR A 60 3.85 11.80 18.61
N ARG A 61 4.90 12.60 18.88
CA ARG A 61 5.40 12.87 20.25
C ARG A 61 4.37 13.44 21.24
N LYS A 62 3.22 13.92 20.74
CA LYS A 62 2.11 14.43 21.55
C LYS A 62 1.12 13.35 21.98
N PHE A 63 1.16 12.19 21.33
CA PHE A 63 0.17 11.12 21.45
C PHE A 63 0.79 9.80 21.94
N LEU A 64 2.06 9.55 21.60
CA LEU A 64 2.79 8.33 21.93
C LEU A 64 3.90 8.59 22.94
N LYS A 65 4.17 7.61 23.81
CA LYS A 65 5.30 7.62 24.75
C LYS A 65 6.63 7.23 24.08
N GLU A 66 6.54 6.49 22.99
CA GLU A 66 7.67 5.98 22.21
C GLU A 66 7.58 6.54 20.80
N SER A 67 8.73 6.85 20.20
CA SER A 67 8.82 7.27 18.81
C SER A 67 8.42 6.11 17.89
N PRO A 68 7.43 6.28 17.00
CA PRO A 68 7.11 5.26 16.01
C PRO A 68 8.25 5.10 15.00
N LEU A 69 8.29 3.95 14.35
CA LEU A 69 9.25 3.63 13.30
C LEU A 69 8.57 3.71 11.93
N VAL A 70 9.29 4.26 10.94
CA VAL A 70 8.90 4.19 9.53
C VAL A 70 9.89 3.30 8.80
N TYR A 71 9.38 2.32 8.06
CA TYR A 71 10.21 1.46 7.22
C TYR A 71 10.17 1.95 5.77
N PRO A 72 11.33 2.14 5.08
CA PRO A 72 11.38 2.60 3.70
C PRO A 72 10.51 1.77 2.75
N TYR A 73 10.57 0.43 2.88
CA TYR A 73 9.79 -0.53 2.08
C TYR A 73 8.28 -0.57 2.40
N GLN A 74 7.84 0.13 3.46
CA GLN A 74 6.41 0.33 3.80
C GLN A 74 5.94 1.76 3.50
N SER A 75 6.80 2.57 2.86
CA SER A 75 6.51 3.95 2.47
C SER A 75 6.31 4.02 0.96
N ASN A 76 5.45 4.92 0.50
CA ASN A 76 5.11 5.05 -0.92
C ASN A 76 5.22 6.50 -1.38
N ILE A 77 5.90 6.73 -2.51
CA ILE A 77 5.98 8.07 -3.12
C ILE A 77 4.74 8.24 -3.99
N VAL A 78 3.73 8.92 -3.45
CA VAL A 78 2.44 9.12 -4.13
C VAL A 78 2.46 10.28 -5.13
N ARG A 79 3.40 11.22 -5.00
CA ARG A 79 3.55 12.35 -5.94
C ARG A 79 4.97 12.92 -5.94
N ILE A 80 5.48 13.23 -7.14
CA ILE A 80 6.70 14.04 -7.34
C ILE A 80 6.32 15.19 -8.27
N GLU A 81 6.52 16.41 -7.80
CA GLU A 81 6.26 17.64 -8.56
C GLU A 81 7.56 18.45 -8.66
N ARG A 82 7.83 19.05 -9.82
CA ARG A 82 8.97 19.97 -10.01
C ARG A 82 8.45 21.40 -9.98
N THR A 83 8.80 22.15 -8.95
CA THR A 83 8.14 23.43 -8.63
C THR A 83 8.72 24.63 -9.37
N ASN A 84 9.86 24.48 -10.06
CA ASN A 84 10.57 25.58 -10.74
C ASN A 84 10.80 25.36 -12.25
N GLY A 85 9.88 24.67 -12.92
CA GLY A 85 9.88 24.53 -14.39
C GLY A 85 10.85 23.49 -14.94
N PHE A 86 10.85 23.30 -16.26
CA PHE A 86 11.54 22.19 -16.93
C PHE A 86 13.04 22.11 -16.56
N ARG A 87 13.48 20.90 -16.15
CA ARG A 87 14.84 20.57 -15.65
C ARG A 87 15.34 21.32 -14.39
N GLY A 88 14.60 22.25 -13.78
CA GLY A 88 15.10 23.18 -12.74
C GLY A 88 15.56 22.63 -11.37
N PHE A 89 15.59 21.31 -11.16
CA PHE A 89 16.05 20.63 -9.92
C PHE A 89 15.30 20.83 -8.58
N ILE A 90 14.39 21.81 -8.37
CA ILE A 90 13.61 21.90 -7.11
C ILE A 90 12.38 21.00 -7.20
N PHE A 91 12.19 20.14 -6.19
CA PHE A 91 11.10 19.15 -6.14
C PHE A 91 10.28 19.25 -4.86
N LEU A 92 8.98 19.06 -4.99
CA LEU A 92 8.04 18.74 -3.91
C LEU A 92 7.69 17.26 -4.04
N ILE A 93 8.02 16.47 -3.00
CA ILE A 93 7.74 15.04 -2.93
C ILE A 93 6.66 14.81 -1.87
N THR A 94 5.61 14.08 -2.21
CA THR A 94 4.59 13.63 -1.26
C THR A 94 4.81 12.14 -1.00
N VAL A 95 5.06 11.80 0.26
CA VAL A 95 5.31 10.42 0.72
C VAL A 95 4.17 10.01 1.65
N GLU A 96 3.56 8.87 1.37
CA GLU A 96 2.62 8.19 2.25
C GLU A 96 3.40 7.18 3.10
N VAL A 97 3.11 7.11 4.39
CA VAL A 97 3.86 6.32 5.38
C VAL A 97 2.93 5.56 6.31
N MET A 98 3.33 4.35 6.68
CA MET A 98 2.65 3.53 7.68
C MET A 98 3.54 3.39 8.93
N PRO A 99 3.51 4.36 9.86
CA PRO A 99 4.30 4.31 11.08
C PRO A 99 3.83 3.18 12.00
N VAL A 100 4.77 2.46 12.61
CA VAL A 100 4.48 1.36 13.55
C VAL A 100 5.11 1.59 14.92
N VAL A 101 4.44 1.09 15.96
CA VAL A 101 4.93 1.09 17.34
C VAL A 101 4.93 -0.35 17.83
N GLY A 102 6.05 -0.83 18.34
CA GLY A 102 6.15 -2.18 18.88
C GLY A 102 7.60 -2.61 19.11
N PRO A 103 7.82 -3.77 19.76
CA PRO A 103 9.15 -4.30 20.00
C PRO A 103 9.88 -4.58 18.67
N ARG A 104 11.15 -4.18 18.58
CA ARG A 104 12.08 -4.76 17.61
C ARG A 104 12.60 -6.09 18.18
N ASN A 105 12.45 -7.16 17.40
CA ASN A 105 13.18 -8.42 17.57
C ASN A 105 14.39 -8.43 16.64
#